data_AF-A0A401WXF5-F1
#
_entry.id   AF-A0A401WXF5-F1
#
_cell.length_a   1.000
_cell.length_b   1.000
_cell.length_c   1.000
_cell.angle_alpha   90.00
_cell.angle_beta   90.00
_cell.angle_gamma   90.00
#
_symmetry.space_group_name_H-M   'P 1'
#
loop_
_entity.id
_entity.type
_entity.pdbx_description
1 polymer ?
#
loop_
_entity_poly.entity_id
_entity_poly.type
_entity_poly.pdbx_seq_one_letter_code
_entity_poly.pdbx_strand_id
1 'polypeptide(L)'
;MEEVSNERRLAFWDDITASYGYKSRDVAWKKFDLVAASWSFDLTKDIELLSTKSSRGGGHSAWPTNRNEGRVFSVPIDAPDKDIGEAVLKAFAKCEGPGKSTEPLFP
;
A
#
# COMPACT_ATOMS: atom_id res chain seq x y z
N MET A 1 12.77 17.46 -11.49
CA MET A 1 11.56 16.69 -11.16
C MET A 1 11.81 15.77 -9.96
N GLU A 2 12.95 15.06 -9.94
CA GLU A 2 13.32 14.17 -8.84
C GLU A 2 13.48 14.88 -7.49
N GLU A 3 14.17 16.03 -7.44
CA GLU A 3 14.35 16.80 -6.20
C GLU A 3 13.02 17.23 -5.58
N VAL A 4 12.15 17.86 -6.38
CA VAL A 4 10.81 18.28 -5.94
C VAL A 4 9.96 17.08 -5.50
N SER A 5 10.09 15.93 -6.17
CA SER A 5 9.42 14.68 -5.77
C SER A 5 9.93 14.18 -4.41
N ASN A 6 11.24 14.21 -4.21
CA ASN A 6 11.87 13.83 -2.95
C ASN A 6 11.48 14.77 -1.80
N GLU A 7 11.47 16.08 -2.02
CA GLU A 7 11.02 17.06 -1.01
C GLU A 7 9.58 16.80 -0.57
N ARG A 8 8.67 16.57 -1.52
CA ARG A 8 7.27 16.24 -1.22
C ARG A 8 7.12 14.93 -0.46
N ARG A 9 7.88 13.90 -0.86
CA ARG A 9 7.91 12.61 -0.15
C ARG A 9 8.38 12.78 1.29
N LEU A 10 9.43 13.58 1.52
CA LEU A 10 9.94 13.85 2.87
C LEU A 10 8.93 14.62 3.72
N ALA A 11 8.29 15.65 3.16
CA ALA A 11 7.25 16.43 3.84
C ALA A 11 6.03 15.58 4.22
N PHE A 12 5.60 14.65 3.36
CA PHE A 12 4.53 13.70 3.68
C PHE A 12 4.91 12.84 4.90
N TRP A 13 6.13 12.30 4.93
CA TRP A 13 6.56 11.47 6.06
C TRP A 13 6.82 12.27 7.35
N ASP A 14 7.17 13.55 7.25
CA ASP A 14 7.19 14.45 8.41
C ASP A 14 5.81 14.57 9.05
N ASP A 15 4.79 14.81 8.21
CA ASP A 15 3.41 14.95 8.67
C ASP A 15 2.89 13.67 9.34
N ILE A 16 3.13 12.50 8.73
CA ILE A 16 2.81 11.20 9.33
C ILE A 16 3.55 10.99 10.66
N THR A 17 4.83 11.35 10.71
CA THR A 17 5.64 11.19 11.93
C THR A 17 5.08 12.03 13.06
N ALA A 18 4.73 13.29 12.80
CA ALA A 18 4.17 14.21 13.78
C ALA A 18 2.75 13.80 14.20
N SER A 19 1.89 13.48 13.23
CA SER A 19 0.47 13.15 13.46
C SER A 19 0.27 11.89 14.30
N TYR A 20 1.14 10.89 14.11
CA TYR A 20 1.02 9.59 14.80
C TYR A 20 2.09 9.36 15.87
N GLY A 21 2.91 10.38 16.20
CA GLY A 21 3.87 10.32 17.29
C GLY A 21 5.06 9.37 17.08
N TYR A 22 5.46 9.13 15.83
CA TYR A 22 6.65 8.31 15.55
C TYR A 22 7.93 9.04 15.96
N LYS A 23 8.94 8.28 16.40
CA LYS A 23 10.24 8.83 16.82
C LYS A 23 11.05 9.42 15.67
N SER A 24 10.83 8.95 14.44
CA SER A 24 11.48 9.46 13.23
C SER A 24 10.74 8.98 11.98
N ARG A 25 10.97 9.66 10.85
CA ARG A 25 10.53 9.21 9.51
C ARG A 25 10.96 7.77 9.24
N ASP A 26 12.19 7.43 9.66
CA ASP A 26 12.76 6.10 9.42
C ASP A 26 11.98 4.98 10.13
N VAL A 27 11.39 5.27 11.29
CA VAL A 27 10.52 4.32 11.97
C VAL A 27 9.15 4.27 11.30
N ALA A 28 8.57 5.42 10.95
CA ALA A 28 7.25 5.52 10.33
C ALA A 28 7.19 4.75 9.00
N TRP A 29 8.13 5.03 8.09
CA TRP A 29 8.19 4.36 6.78
C TRP A 29 8.83 2.96 6.83
N LYS A 30 9.13 2.37 8.00
CA LYS A 30 9.52 0.95 8.06
C LYS A 30 8.37 0.06 8.52
N LYS A 31 7.25 0.66 8.89
CA LYS A 31 6.08 0.02 9.51
C LYS A 31 4.85 -0.04 8.59
N PHE A 32 5.05 0.13 7.28
CA PHE A 32 3.94 0.25 6.36
C PHE A 32 3.82 -0.95 5.44
N ASP A 33 2.60 -1.43 5.28
CA ASP A 33 2.17 -2.24 4.15
C ASP A 33 1.72 -1.30 3.03
N LEU A 34 1.85 -1.71 1.78
CA LEU A 34 1.39 -0.94 0.62
C LEU A 34 0.57 -1.85 -0.28
N VAL A 35 -0.60 -1.37 -0.70
CA VAL A 35 -1.38 -1.95 -1.80
C VAL A 35 -1.28 -0.98 -2.96
N ALA A 36 -0.79 -1.46 -4.10
CA ALA A 36 -0.79 -0.67 -5.33
C ALA A 36 -2.14 -0.89 -6.02
N ALA A 37 -2.80 0.20 -6.40
CA ALA A 37 -4.05 0.16 -7.15
C ALA A 37 -3.82 0.64 -8.58
N SER A 38 -4.39 -0.05 -9.55
CA SER A 38 -4.41 0.37 -10.95
C SER A 38 -5.76 0.11 -11.59
N TRP A 39 -6.18 1.04 -12.43
CA TRP A 39 -7.39 0.91 -13.23
C TRP A 39 -7.16 1.60 -14.58
N SER A 40 -7.50 0.92 -15.67
CA SER A 40 -7.44 1.47 -17.02
C SER A 40 -8.86 1.69 -17.53
N PHE A 41 -9.38 2.91 -17.41
CA PHE A 41 -10.80 3.22 -17.65
C PHE A 41 -11.33 2.80 -19.03
N ASP A 42 -10.48 2.79 -20.05
CA ASP A 42 -10.82 2.37 -21.41
C ASP A 42 -10.78 0.85 -21.64
N LEU A 43 -10.14 0.10 -20.73
CA LEU A 43 -9.79 -1.31 -20.95
C LEU A 43 -10.39 -2.26 -19.92
N THR A 44 -10.59 -1.80 -18.69
CA THR A 44 -11.09 -2.64 -17.59
C THR A 44 -12.21 -1.95 -16.85
N LYS A 45 -13.18 -2.74 -16.39
CA LYS A 45 -14.19 -2.28 -15.43
C LYS A 45 -13.78 -2.52 -13.99
N ASP A 46 -12.62 -3.12 -13.78
CA ASP A 46 -12.15 -3.52 -12.47
C ASP A 46 -10.94 -2.68 -12.05
N ILE A 47 -10.91 -2.33 -10.77
CA ILE A 47 -9.73 -1.88 -10.05
C ILE A 47 -8.92 -3.13 -9.70
N GLU A 48 -7.66 -3.16 -10.12
CA GLU A 48 -6.71 -4.16 -9.67
C GLU A 48 -5.97 -3.65 -8.43
N LEU A 49 -5.95 -4.47 -7.39
CA LEU A 49 -5.30 -4.23 -6.12
C LEU A 49 -4.17 -5.26 -5.95
N LEU A 50 -2.94 -4.78 -6.00
CA LEU A 50 -1.74 -5.57 -5.84
C LEU A 50 -1.16 -5.39 -4.44
N SER A 51 -1.17 -6.49 -3.68
CA SER A 51 -0.48 -6.58 -2.40
C SER A 51 1.03 -6.49 -2.62
N THR A 52 1.78 -5.77 -1.78
CA THR A 52 3.24 -5.64 -1.97
C THR A 52 4.07 -6.40 -0.94
N LYS A 53 5.36 -6.55 -1.25
CA LYS A 53 6.36 -6.97 -0.29
C LYS A 53 7.20 -5.78 0.14
N SER A 54 7.26 -5.52 1.45
CA SER A 54 8.15 -4.53 2.03
C SER A 54 9.55 -5.10 2.23
N SER A 55 10.56 -4.28 2.01
CA SER A 55 11.96 -4.56 2.32
C SER A 55 12.36 -3.91 3.64
N ARG A 56 13.44 -4.41 4.29
CA ARG A 56 14.00 -3.81 5.52
C ARG A 56 14.43 -2.34 5.34
N GLY A 57 14.63 -1.89 4.10
CA GLY A 57 15.01 -0.52 3.77
C GLY A 57 13.84 0.44 3.53
N GLY A 58 12.59 0.02 3.75
CA GLY A 58 11.40 0.85 3.53
C GLY A 58 10.94 0.92 2.05
N GLY A 59 11.64 0.24 1.15
CA GLY A 59 11.20 0.08 -0.24
C GLY A 59 10.13 -1.00 -0.36
N HIS A 60 9.15 -0.78 -1.24
CA HIS A 60 8.12 -1.75 -1.61
C HIS A 60 8.39 -2.31 -2.99
N SER A 61 8.23 -3.62 -3.14
CA SER A 61 8.30 -4.28 -4.43
C SER A 61 6.99 -5.00 -4.73
N ALA A 62 6.57 -4.91 -6.00
CA ALA A 62 5.64 -5.87 -6.57
C ALA A 62 6.20 -7.30 -6.45
N TRP A 63 5.32 -8.28 -6.50
CA TRP A 63 5.72 -9.68 -6.56
C TRP A 63 6.21 -10.03 -7.97
N PRO A 64 7.19 -10.96 -8.11
CA PRO A 64 7.46 -11.58 -9.40
C PRO A 64 6.17 -12.18 -9.97
N THR A 65 5.95 -12.08 -11.28
CA THR A 65 4.68 -12.47 -11.93
C THR A 65 4.23 -13.89 -11.60
N ASN A 66 5.18 -14.82 -11.43
CA ASN A 66 4.93 -16.21 -11.03
C ASN A 66 4.56 -16.39 -9.53
N ARG A 67 4.40 -15.30 -8.77
CA ARG A 67 4.02 -15.29 -7.36
C ARG A 67 2.80 -14.40 -7.06
N ASN A 68 2.13 -13.91 -8.10
CA ASN A 68 0.95 -13.04 -7.97
C ASN A 68 -0.31 -13.80 -7.53
N GLU A 69 -0.33 -15.13 -7.60
CA GLU A 69 -1.47 -15.94 -7.20
C GLU A 69 -1.85 -15.66 -5.74
N GLY A 70 -3.12 -15.32 -5.53
CA GLY A 70 -3.68 -14.94 -4.23
C GLY A 70 -3.17 -13.61 -3.66
N ARG A 71 -2.55 -12.74 -4.48
CA ARG A 71 -1.98 -11.43 -4.09
C ARG A 71 -2.45 -10.27 -4.96
N VAL A 72 -3.12 -10.57 -6.06
CA VAL A 72 -3.85 -9.62 -6.91
C VAL A 72 -5.33 -9.84 -6.69
N PHE A 73 -6.06 -8.75 -6.47
CA PHE A 73 -7.49 -8.74 -6.26
C PHE A 73 -8.13 -7.79 -7.25
N SER A 74 -9.30 -8.15 -7.77
CA SER A 74 -10.07 -7.32 -8.69
C SER A 74 -11.42 -7.00 -8.07
N VAL A 75 -11.84 -5.75 -8.18
CA VAL A 75 -13.16 -5.29 -7.76
C VAL A 75 -13.71 -4.34 -8.83
N PRO A 76 -14.98 -4.48 -9.24
CA PRO A 76 -15.58 -3.55 -10.20
C PRO A 76 -15.51 -2.10 -9.69
N ILE A 77 -15.24 -1.15 -10.59
CA ILE A 77 -15.17 0.28 -10.28
C ILE A 77 -16.53 0.85 -9.84
N ASP A 78 -17.62 0.23 -10.29
CA ASP A 78 -19.00 0.55 -9.93
C ASP A 78 -19.53 -0.28 -8.75
N ALA A 79 -18.67 -1.08 -8.11
CA ALA A 79 -19.03 -1.80 -6.90
C ALA A 79 -19.30 -0.81 -5.74
N PRO A 80 -20.16 -1.20 -4.78
CA PRO A 80 -20.36 -0.42 -3.56
C PRO A 80 -19.03 -0.18 -2.81
N ASP A 81 -18.90 0.98 -2.17
CA ASP A 81 -17.70 1.35 -1.38
C ASP A 81 -17.31 0.26 -0.36
N LYS A 82 -18.30 -0.43 0.20
CA LYS A 82 -18.08 -1.55 1.12
C LYS A 82 -17.28 -2.68 0.45
N ASP A 83 -17.63 -3.06 -0.77
CA ASP A 83 -17.01 -4.16 -1.48
C ASP A 83 -15.59 -3.79 -1.92
N ILE A 84 -15.40 -2.54 -2.33
CA ILE A 84 -14.07 -1.97 -2.61
C ILE A 84 -13.21 -2.01 -1.33
N GLY A 85 -13.76 -1.56 -0.20
CA GLY A 85 -13.10 -1.60 1.11
C GLY A 85 -12.71 -3.03 1.51
N GLU A 86 -13.60 -4.01 1.35
CA GLU A 86 -13.31 -5.42 1.61
C GLU A 86 -12.19 -5.96 0.70
N ALA A 87 -12.15 -5.57 -0.57
CA ALA A 87 -11.09 -5.96 -1.50
C ALA A 87 -9.74 -5.36 -1.07
N VAL A 88 -9.72 -4.10 -0.64
CA VAL A 88 -8.53 -3.43 -0.09
C VAL A 88 -8.02 -4.15 1.16
N LEU A 89 -8.90 -4.52 2.09
CA LEU A 89 -8.52 -5.27 3.30
C LEU A 89 -7.96 -6.65 2.97
N LYS A 90 -8.55 -7.37 1.99
CA LYS A 90 -8.03 -8.66 1.51
C LYS A 90 -6.63 -8.51 0.91
N ALA A 91 -6.37 -7.44 0.16
CA ALA A 91 -5.04 -7.14 -0.38
C ALA A 91 -4.03 -6.84 0.74
N PHE A 92 -4.36 -5.97 1.70
CA PHE A 92 -3.48 -5.69 2.84
C PHE A 92 -3.14 -6.94 3.65
N ALA A 93 -4.09 -7.86 3.85
CA ALA A 93 -3.83 -9.11 4.57
C ALA A 93 -2.72 -9.96 3.93
N LYS A 94 -2.53 -9.83 2.60
CA LYS A 94 -1.53 -10.54 1.81
C LYS A 94 -0.20 -9.81 1.66
N CYS A 95 -0.08 -8.59 2.18
CA CYS A 95 1.21 -7.92 2.26
C CYS A 95 2.17 -8.71 3.16
N GLU A 96 3.45 -8.69 2.80
CA GLU A 96 4.51 -9.38 3.51
C GLU A 96 5.71 -8.46 3.73
N GLY A 97 6.44 -8.65 4.82
CA GLY A 97 7.68 -7.93 5.07
C GLY A 97 7.99 -7.78 6.56
N PRO A 98 9.22 -7.38 6.89
CA PRO A 98 9.64 -7.13 8.28
C PRO A 98 8.90 -5.94 8.91
N GLY A 99 8.27 -5.10 8.07
CA GLY A 99 7.50 -3.92 8.44
C GLY A 99 5.99 -4.11 8.51
N LYS A 100 5.49 -5.34 8.31
CA LYS A 100 4.04 -5.63 8.28
C LYS A 100 3.38 -5.11 9.55
N SER A 101 2.25 -4.40 9.40
CA SER A 101 1.46 -3.99 10.57
C SER A 101 0.81 -5.22 11.17
N THR A 102 1.16 -5.55 12.41
CA THR A 102 0.56 -6.66 13.17
C THR A 102 -0.60 -6.21 14.05
N GLU A 103 -0.79 -4.90 14.18
CA GLU A 103 -1.88 -4.28 14.94
C GLU A 103 -3.01 -3.87 13.99
N PRO A 104 -4.27 -3.92 14.44
CA PRO A 104 -5.41 -3.60 13.58
C PRO A 104 -5.32 -2.17 13.07
N LEU A 105 -5.65 -1.98 11.79
CA LEU A 105 -5.56 -0.68 11.09
C LEU A 105 -6.43 0.41 11.74
N PHE A 106 -7.42 0.02 12.55
CA PHE A 106 -8.24 0.89 13.40
C PHE A 106 -8.66 0.11 14.67
N PRO A 107 -8.87 0.79 15.82
CA PRO A 107 -9.39 0.17 17.04
C PRO A 107 -10.80 -0.41 16.88
#